data_AF-A0A1I4DTX6-F1
#
_entry.id   AF-A0A1I4DTX6-F1
#
_cell.length_a   1.000
_cell.length_b   1.000
_cell.length_c   1.000
_cell.angle_alpha   90.00
_cell.angle_beta   90.00
_cell.angle_gamma   90.00
#
_symmetry.space_group_name_H-M   'P 1'
#
loop_
_entity.id
_entity.type
_entity.pdbx_description
1 polymer ?
#
loop_
_entity_poly.entity_id
_entity_poly.type
_entity_poly.pdbx_seq_one_letter_code
_entity_poly.pdbx_strand_id
1 'polypeptide(L)'
;MTIPGNAERGLRAALADAPDHALGRVVAMLDALRDRSEVDILLDGIRPRLRRLRPQRPVRLGRLLCLPLEGVLVNPGSWRQSPLLVPRSAIRPITAAVAVAVGEIVVELEVLAAGGSLSDEALVQALGERLWPAAGRATLPIPPQGWSEAGLPDDSAAPMLALCGAIWRHAPALWAAAYPGAREGGSETEIRAALAPLAGEGRAALLAGLALLLRDATRPGVAVCVAGSLMPSVQPTAEQELAAALTRDGALVAGAASPGEMASAAQRLVRRMEGLEATDNPMARDQRRQLALTLRREVGAACYTLYDRALAEGLLAEATRIAAGPPATDEQVAMLERMARDLRRLEVAGRRLAAEAAFDRTLADTIGRLLPLAASRGGLARVEVARLVEMLAGPQAALPLLEG
;
A
#
# COMPACT_ATOMS: atom_id res chain seq x y z
N MET A 1 24.37 2.76 -21.67
CA MET A 1 24.73 1.69 -22.64
C MET A 1 23.41 1.07 -23.03
N THR A 2 22.82 1.51 -24.14
CA THR A 2 21.41 1.25 -24.46
C THR A 2 21.19 -0.24 -24.73
N ILE A 3 20.43 -0.91 -23.86
CA ILE A 3 20.03 -2.30 -24.06
C ILE A 3 19.14 -2.33 -25.32
N PRO A 4 19.44 -3.16 -26.34
CA PRO A 4 18.62 -3.24 -27.53
C PRO A 4 17.19 -3.70 -27.17
N GLY A 5 16.16 -3.02 -27.71
CA GLY A 5 14.75 -3.17 -27.28
C GLY A 5 14.11 -4.57 -27.40
N ASN A 6 14.78 -5.52 -28.07
CA ASN A 6 14.39 -6.94 -28.05
C ASN A 6 14.88 -7.68 -26.80
N ALA A 7 16.07 -7.35 -26.30
CA ALA A 7 16.60 -7.88 -25.05
C ALA A 7 15.83 -7.35 -23.84
N GLU A 8 15.38 -6.08 -23.89
CA GLU A 8 14.56 -5.49 -22.83
C GLU A 8 13.20 -6.18 -22.69
N ARG A 9 12.53 -6.49 -23.82
CA ARG A 9 11.27 -7.25 -23.82
C ARG A 9 11.45 -8.69 -23.35
N GLY A 10 12.52 -9.36 -23.79
CA GLY A 10 12.86 -10.72 -23.34
C GLY A 10 13.14 -10.78 -21.84
N LEU A 11 13.84 -9.78 -21.29
CA LEU A 11 14.10 -9.68 -19.86
C LEU A 11 12.82 -9.42 -19.05
N ARG A 12 11.91 -8.54 -19.53
CA ARG A 12 10.61 -8.33 -18.86
C ARG A 12 9.78 -9.60 -18.81
N ALA A 13 9.71 -10.36 -19.91
CA ALA A 13 8.98 -11.63 -19.94
C ALA A 13 9.62 -12.67 -18.98
N ALA A 14 10.94 -12.78 -18.98
CA ALA A 14 11.67 -13.67 -18.07
C ALA A 14 11.45 -13.29 -16.59
N LEU A 15 11.43 -12.00 -16.26
CA LEU A 15 11.13 -11.53 -14.90
C LEU A 15 9.67 -11.73 -14.51
N ALA A 16 8.75 -11.67 -15.47
CA ALA A 16 7.33 -11.93 -15.25
C ALA A 16 7.05 -13.41 -14.93
N ASP A 17 7.84 -14.34 -15.49
CA ASP A 17 7.69 -15.80 -15.29
C ASP A 17 8.65 -16.40 -14.25
N ALA A 18 9.71 -15.68 -13.85
CA ALA A 18 10.71 -16.20 -12.89
C ALA A 18 10.07 -16.59 -11.55
N PRO A 19 10.46 -17.66 -10.86
CA PRO A 19 9.90 -18.01 -9.55
C PRO A 19 10.19 -16.93 -8.48
N ASP A 20 9.30 -16.81 -7.51
CA ASP A 20 9.25 -15.74 -6.51
C ASP A 20 10.58 -15.48 -5.77
N HIS A 21 11.26 -16.55 -5.36
CA HIS A 21 12.55 -16.47 -4.69
C HIS A 21 13.67 -15.95 -5.62
N ALA A 22 13.60 -16.24 -6.93
CA ALA A 22 14.55 -15.74 -7.91
C ALA A 22 14.29 -14.26 -8.19
N LEU A 23 13.02 -13.86 -8.27
CA LEU A 23 12.63 -12.46 -8.41
C LEU A 23 13.07 -11.62 -7.19
N GLY A 24 12.94 -12.16 -5.98
CA GLY A 24 13.47 -11.54 -4.76
C GLY A 24 14.99 -11.30 -4.80
N ARG A 25 15.77 -12.31 -5.25
CA ARG A 25 17.23 -12.18 -5.41
C ARG A 25 17.61 -11.16 -6.49
N VAL A 26 16.91 -11.15 -7.62
CA VAL A 26 17.13 -10.16 -8.68
C VAL A 26 16.84 -8.77 -8.16
N VAL A 27 15.76 -8.55 -7.42
CA VAL A 27 15.45 -7.24 -6.83
C VAL A 27 16.52 -6.82 -5.83
N ALA A 28 17.01 -7.73 -4.97
CA ALA A 28 18.10 -7.43 -4.04
C ALA A 28 19.42 -7.08 -4.75
N MET A 29 19.72 -7.74 -5.87
CA MET A 29 20.89 -7.45 -6.71
C MET A 29 20.74 -6.11 -7.44
N LEU A 30 19.57 -5.84 -8.02
CA LEU A 30 19.24 -4.55 -8.64
C LEU A 30 19.20 -3.42 -7.62
N ASP A 31 18.81 -3.72 -6.38
CA ASP A 31 18.90 -2.80 -5.27
C ASP A 31 20.37 -2.46 -5.01
N ALA A 32 21.34 -3.37 -5.17
CA ALA A 32 22.78 -3.14 -4.96
C ALA A 32 23.49 -2.32 -6.06
N LEU A 33 22.83 -2.03 -7.18
CA LEU A 33 23.42 -1.22 -8.24
C LEU A 33 23.52 0.26 -7.85
N ARG A 34 24.60 0.92 -8.28
CA ARG A 34 24.84 2.37 -8.10
C ARG A 34 23.98 3.25 -9.02
N ASP A 35 23.53 2.72 -10.16
CA ASP A 35 22.61 3.40 -11.09
C ASP A 35 21.38 2.52 -11.35
N ARG A 36 20.20 3.12 -11.19
CA ARG A 36 18.90 2.45 -11.22
C ARG A 36 17.92 3.07 -12.21
N SER A 37 18.31 4.13 -12.90
CA SER A 37 17.43 4.94 -13.75
C SER A 37 16.83 4.13 -14.91
N GLU A 38 17.64 3.32 -15.60
CA GLU A 38 17.18 2.41 -16.66
C GLU A 38 16.45 1.17 -16.11
N VAL A 39 16.73 0.79 -14.85
CA VAL A 39 16.17 -0.39 -14.18
C VAL A 39 14.76 -0.12 -13.66
N ASP A 40 14.45 1.08 -13.19
CA ASP A 40 13.12 1.41 -12.66
C ASP A 40 12.03 1.30 -13.76
N ILE A 41 12.38 1.61 -15.03
CA ILE A 41 11.50 1.43 -16.19
C ILE A 41 11.23 -0.07 -16.46
N LEU A 42 12.23 -0.93 -16.28
CA LEU A 42 12.08 -2.39 -16.34
C LEU A 42 11.23 -2.93 -15.19
N LEU A 43 11.43 -2.40 -13.98
CA LEU A 43 10.67 -2.79 -12.78
C LEU A 43 9.20 -2.36 -12.84
N ASP A 44 8.86 -1.29 -13.58
CA ASP A 44 7.47 -0.83 -13.74
C ASP A 44 6.55 -1.94 -14.29
N GLY A 45 7.03 -2.76 -15.23
CA GLY A 45 6.26 -3.88 -15.78
C GLY A 45 5.98 -5.02 -14.80
N ILE A 46 6.83 -5.19 -13.78
CA ILE A 46 6.70 -6.24 -12.76
C ILE A 46 6.26 -5.69 -11.39
N ARG A 47 5.99 -4.38 -11.26
CA ARG A 47 5.49 -3.75 -10.03
C ARG A 47 4.29 -4.46 -9.40
N PRO A 48 3.27 -4.91 -10.15
CA PRO A 48 2.16 -5.66 -9.56
C PRO A 48 2.64 -6.89 -8.78
N ARG A 49 3.60 -7.63 -9.36
CA ARG A 49 4.16 -8.84 -8.76
C ARG A 49 5.09 -8.52 -7.58
N LEU A 50 5.89 -7.45 -7.68
CA LEU A 50 6.72 -6.97 -6.57
C LEU A 50 5.90 -6.48 -5.37
N ARG A 51 4.72 -5.89 -5.62
CA ARG A 51 3.76 -5.51 -4.55
C ARG A 51 3.22 -6.74 -3.81
N ARG A 52 3.02 -7.86 -4.53
CA ARG A 52 2.60 -9.14 -3.93
C ARG A 52 3.74 -9.77 -3.12
N LEU A 53 4.94 -9.79 -3.69
CA LEU A 53 6.09 -10.45 -3.09
C LEU A 53 6.69 -9.73 -1.90
N ARG A 54 6.55 -8.41 -1.85
CA ARG A 54 7.13 -7.53 -0.81
C ARG A 54 8.57 -7.95 -0.44
N PRO A 55 9.49 -8.02 -1.44
CA PRO A 55 10.85 -8.45 -1.16
C PRO A 55 11.46 -7.56 -0.08
N GLN A 56 12.17 -8.18 0.87
CA GLN A 56 12.84 -7.47 1.96
C GLN A 56 13.85 -6.48 1.37
N ARG A 57 13.56 -5.19 1.54
CA ARG A 57 14.41 -4.12 1.01
C ARG A 57 15.46 -3.79 2.05
N PRO A 58 16.76 -3.73 1.69
CA PRO A 58 17.79 -3.38 2.64
C PRO A 58 17.67 -1.91 3.03
N VAL A 59 17.92 -1.63 4.31
CA VAL A 59 17.99 -0.26 4.82
C VAL A 59 19.20 0.44 4.21
N ARG A 60 18.98 1.63 3.63
CA ARG A 60 20.03 2.46 3.04
C ARG A 60 19.71 3.93 3.27
N LEU A 61 20.75 4.76 3.31
CA LEU A 61 20.63 6.21 3.51
C LEU A 61 19.53 6.84 2.64
N GLY A 62 19.64 6.69 1.30
CA GLY A 62 18.66 7.27 0.38
C GLY A 62 17.23 6.77 0.62
N ARG A 63 17.04 5.50 0.98
CA ARG A 63 15.69 4.96 1.27
C ARG A 63 15.14 5.52 2.57
N LEU A 64 15.97 5.59 3.63
CA LEU A 64 15.57 6.20 4.90
C LEU A 64 15.19 7.67 4.71
N LEU A 65 15.95 8.44 3.92
CA LEU A 65 15.62 9.84 3.61
C LEU A 65 14.33 9.99 2.80
N CYS A 66 13.97 9.00 1.98
CA CYS A 66 12.72 9.02 1.21
C CYS A 66 11.49 8.73 2.04
N LEU A 67 11.59 7.97 3.14
CA LEU A 67 10.42 7.51 3.91
C LEU A 67 9.49 8.67 4.34
N PRO A 68 9.98 9.78 4.94
CA PRO A 68 9.12 10.91 5.29
C PRO A 68 8.64 11.72 4.07
N LEU A 69 9.28 11.54 2.91
CA LEU A 69 8.96 12.27 1.67
C LEU A 69 7.98 11.50 0.77
N GLU A 70 7.62 10.27 1.10
CA GLU A 70 6.79 9.39 0.26
C GLU A 70 5.43 10.01 -0.13
N GLY A 71 4.91 10.97 0.64
CA GLY A 71 3.72 11.75 0.29
C GLY A 71 3.91 12.77 -0.84
N VAL A 72 5.14 13.23 -1.07
CA VAL A 72 5.49 14.26 -2.07
C VAL A 72 6.35 13.75 -3.23
N LEU A 73 6.80 12.48 -3.17
CA LEU A 73 7.62 11.87 -4.20
C LEU A 73 6.82 11.49 -5.46
N VAL A 74 7.16 12.12 -6.59
CA VAL A 74 6.51 11.89 -7.90
C VAL A 74 7.47 11.32 -8.94
N ASN A 75 6.92 10.69 -9.98
CA ASN A 75 7.71 10.28 -11.13
C ASN A 75 8.20 11.53 -11.90
N PRO A 76 9.42 11.53 -12.46
CA PRO A 76 9.94 12.68 -13.19
C PRO A 76 9.00 13.18 -14.31
N GLY A 77 8.41 12.25 -15.08
CA GLY A 77 7.47 12.61 -16.17
C GLY A 77 6.15 13.25 -15.73
N SER A 78 5.74 13.04 -14.47
CA SER A 78 4.54 13.67 -13.88
C SER A 78 4.85 14.96 -13.14
N TRP A 79 6.13 15.30 -12.96
CA TRP A 79 6.50 16.50 -12.23
C TRP A 79 6.16 17.75 -13.06
N ARG A 80 5.59 18.73 -12.35
CA ARG A 80 5.40 20.12 -12.77
C ARG A 80 6.15 20.91 -11.71
N GLN A 81 6.88 21.97 -12.09
CA GLN A 81 7.69 22.81 -11.19
C GLN A 81 6.83 23.39 -10.04
N SER A 82 6.57 22.55 -9.05
CA SER A 82 5.62 22.75 -7.97
C SER A 82 6.43 22.72 -6.69
N PRO A 83 6.24 23.71 -5.80
CA PRO A 83 6.94 23.75 -4.52
C PRO A 83 6.44 22.67 -3.54
N LEU A 84 5.47 21.83 -3.94
CA LEU A 84 4.88 20.77 -3.12
C LEU A 84 5.35 19.37 -3.51
N LEU A 85 6.07 19.21 -4.63
CA LEU A 85 6.41 17.91 -5.20
C LEU A 85 7.91 17.76 -5.42
N VAL A 86 8.42 16.57 -5.11
CA VAL A 86 9.82 16.18 -5.28
C VAL A 86 9.89 15.07 -6.33
N PRO A 87 10.48 15.31 -7.51
CA PRO A 87 10.66 14.26 -8.50
C PRO A 87 11.70 13.25 -8.01
N ARG A 88 11.47 11.95 -8.26
CA ARG A 88 12.40 10.88 -7.84
C ARG A 88 13.82 11.06 -8.39
N SER A 89 14.01 11.75 -9.51
CA SER A 89 15.34 12.08 -10.04
C SER A 89 16.15 12.98 -9.11
N ALA A 90 15.51 13.78 -8.25
CA ALA A 90 16.18 14.64 -7.26
C ALA A 90 16.74 13.87 -6.06
N ILE A 91 16.26 12.63 -5.81
CA ILE A 91 16.66 11.86 -4.61
C ILE A 91 18.17 11.64 -4.57
N ARG A 92 18.78 11.27 -5.70
CA ARG A 92 20.20 10.95 -5.77
C ARG A 92 21.10 12.17 -5.45
N PRO A 93 20.99 13.32 -6.15
CA PRO A 93 21.82 14.48 -5.85
C PRO A 93 21.61 15.00 -4.42
N ILE A 94 20.36 14.99 -3.94
CA ILE A 94 20.04 15.37 -2.55
C ILE A 94 20.67 14.41 -1.54
N THR A 95 20.54 13.09 -1.74
CA THR A 95 21.12 12.08 -0.84
C THR A 95 22.64 12.21 -0.76
N ALA A 96 23.31 12.46 -1.89
CA ALA A 96 24.76 12.67 -1.92
C ALA A 96 25.17 13.92 -1.13
N ALA A 97 24.45 15.02 -1.29
CA ALA A 97 24.69 16.25 -0.52
C ALA A 97 24.48 16.05 0.99
N VAL A 98 23.40 15.35 1.38
CA VAL A 98 23.16 15.00 2.79
C VAL A 98 24.28 14.12 3.33
N ALA A 99 24.72 13.11 2.56
CA ALA A 99 25.77 12.21 3.00
C ALA A 99 27.08 12.93 3.35
N VAL A 100 27.44 13.95 2.58
CA VAL A 100 28.60 14.81 2.87
C VAL A 100 28.36 15.65 4.13
N ALA A 101 27.17 16.23 4.27
CA ALA A 101 26.86 17.15 5.37
C ALA A 101 26.72 16.46 6.74
N VAL A 102 26.31 15.19 6.79
CA VAL A 102 26.10 14.43 8.04
C VAL A 102 27.00 13.19 8.16
N GLY A 103 28.20 13.24 7.56
CA GLY A 103 29.08 12.09 7.32
C GLY A 103 29.26 11.09 8.48
N GLU A 104 29.45 11.56 9.71
CA GLU A 104 29.61 10.68 10.89
C GLU A 104 28.35 9.82 11.13
N ILE A 105 27.17 10.42 11.01
CA ILE A 105 25.89 9.72 11.17
C ILE A 105 25.73 8.67 10.08
N VAL A 106 26.18 8.93 8.84
CA VAL A 106 26.11 7.96 7.74
C VAL A 106 26.93 6.72 8.03
N VAL A 107 28.16 6.89 8.53
CA VAL A 107 29.04 5.76 8.88
C VAL A 107 28.39 4.89 9.96
N GLU A 108 27.84 5.50 11.01
CA GLU A 108 27.14 4.78 12.06
C GLU A 108 25.87 4.08 11.55
N LEU A 109 25.10 4.74 10.69
CA LEU A 109 23.91 4.17 10.06
C LEU A 109 24.26 2.95 9.23
N GLU A 110 25.35 2.95 8.47
CA GLU A 110 25.77 1.80 7.66
C GLU A 110 26.10 0.59 8.53
N VAL A 111 26.75 0.80 9.68
CA VAL A 111 27.02 -0.26 10.66
C VAL A 111 25.73 -0.80 11.27
N LEU A 112 24.83 0.07 11.72
CA LEU A 112 23.58 -0.33 12.38
C LEU A 112 22.55 -0.92 11.41
N ALA A 113 22.57 -0.50 10.15
CA ALA A 113 21.69 -1.00 9.10
C ALA A 113 22.16 -2.34 8.50
N ALA A 114 23.36 -2.83 8.87
CA ALA A 114 23.94 -4.04 8.31
C ALA A 114 23.03 -5.26 8.56
N GLY A 115 22.57 -5.89 7.47
CA GLY A 115 21.62 -7.02 7.53
C GLY A 115 20.17 -6.64 7.86
N GLY A 116 19.90 -5.36 8.13
CA GLY A 116 18.56 -4.85 8.43
C GLY A 116 17.68 -4.65 7.20
N SER A 117 16.36 -4.72 7.39
CA SER A 117 15.37 -4.47 6.35
C SER A 117 14.43 -3.32 6.71
N LEU A 118 13.92 -2.61 5.69
CA LEU A 118 12.87 -1.59 5.85
C LEU A 118 11.54 -2.15 6.37
N SER A 119 11.37 -3.48 6.43
CA SER A 119 10.22 -4.10 7.12
C SER A 119 10.39 -4.15 8.64
N ASP A 120 11.59 -3.91 9.16
CA ASP A 120 11.84 -3.76 10.59
C ASP A 120 11.53 -2.32 11.01
N GLU A 121 10.27 -2.10 11.42
CA GLU A 121 9.77 -0.78 11.79
C GLU A 121 10.52 -0.18 12.98
N ALA A 122 10.96 -1.02 13.94
CA ALA A 122 11.72 -0.56 15.10
C ALA A 122 13.13 -0.09 14.70
N LEU A 123 13.80 -0.83 13.81
CA LEU A 123 15.07 -0.40 13.24
C LEU A 123 14.91 0.89 12.43
N VAL A 124 13.89 0.97 11.58
CA VAL A 124 13.62 2.18 10.77
C VAL A 124 13.37 3.39 11.67
N GLN A 125 12.58 3.23 12.73
CA GLN A 125 12.33 4.29 13.71
C GLN A 125 13.63 4.76 14.37
N ALA A 126 14.42 3.83 14.92
CA ALA A 126 15.66 4.15 15.64
C ALA A 126 16.69 4.87 14.75
N LEU A 127 16.85 4.42 13.49
CA LEU A 127 17.74 5.06 12.53
C LEU A 127 17.18 6.42 12.05
N GLY A 128 15.87 6.50 11.83
CA GLY A 128 15.17 7.71 11.39
C GLY A 128 15.21 8.85 12.42
N GLU A 129 15.03 8.53 13.70
CA GLU A 129 15.11 9.49 14.82
C GLU A 129 16.46 10.22 14.88
N ARG A 130 17.54 9.56 14.46
CA ARG A 130 18.88 10.14 14.39
C ARG A 130 19.10 10.88 13.07
N LEU A 131 18.79 10.21 11.95
CA LEU A 131 19.10 10.70 10.61
C LEU A 131 18.27 11.92 10.21
N TRP A 132 16.95 11.85 10.33
CA TRP A 132 16.08 12.85 9.72
C TRP A 132 16.26 14.24 10.33
N PRO A 133 16.29 14.41 11.66
CA PRO A 133 16.52 15.74 12.23
C PRO A 133 17.89 16.31 11.86
N ALA A 134 18.92 15.46 11.74
CA ALA A 134 20.24 15.88 11.28
C ALA A 134 20.22 16.35 9.82
N ALA A 135 19.61 15.57 8.92
CA ALA A 135 19.43 15.95 7.51
C ALA A 135 18.60 17.24 7.36
N GLY A 136 17.59 17.44 8.19
CA GLY A 136 16.73 18.63 8.18
C GLY A 136 17.43 19.91 8.67
N ARG A 137 18.52 19.80 9.42
CA ARG A 137 19.35 20.93 9.89
C ARG A 137 20.61 21.16 9.05
N ALA A 138 20.95 20.20 8.19
CA ALA A 138 22.14 20.28 7.34
C ALA A 138 22.03 21.45 6.36
N THR A 139 23.13 22.19 6.19
CA THR A 139 23.27 23.16 5.11
C THR A 139 23.74 22.45 3.86
N LEU A 140 22.90 22.43 2.83
CA LEU A 140 23.17 21.74 1.57
C LEU A 140 23.55 22.75 0.47
N PRO A 141 24.45 22.40 -0.47
CA PRO A 141 24.72 23.22 -1.64
C PRO A 141 23.47 23.39 -2.51
N ILE A 142 23.34 24.57 -3.12
CA ILE A 142 22.21 24.95 -3.99
C ILE A 142 22.75 25.43 -5.35
N PRO A 143 22.54 24.68 -6.45
CA PRO A 143 22.03 23.31 -6.49
C PRO A 143 23.06 22.28 -6.00
N PRO A 144 22.62 21.08 -5.56
CA PRO A 144 23.53 19.97 -5.27
C PRO A 144 24.30 19.48 -6.50
N GLN A 145 25.44 18.82 -6.28
CA GLN A 145 26.15 18.14 -7.36
C GLN A 145 25.27 17.04 -7.98
N GLY A 146 25.24 16.96 -9.32
CA GLY A 146 24.39 15.99 -10.04
C GLY A 146 22.97 16.51 -10.35
N TRP A 147 22.65 17.76 -10.01
CA TRP A 147 21.31 18.33 -10.17
C TRP A 147 20.92 18.53 -11.65
N SER A 148 21.79 19.16 -12.43
CA SER A 148 21.54 19.41 -13.86
C SER A 148 21.51 18.11 -14.65
N GLU A 149 22.35 17.13 -14.31
CA GLU A 149 22.36 15.79 -14.90
C GLU A 149 21.07 15.01 -14.59
N ALA A 150 20.40 15.31 -13.47
CA ALA A 150 19.09 14.77 -13.15
C ALA A 150 17.94 15.43 -13.95
N GLY A 151 18.25 16.35 -14.87
CA GLY A 151 17.29 17.06 -15.71
C GLY A 151 16.48 18.10 -14.94
N LEU A 152 17.00 18.61 -13.82
CA LEU A 152 16.29 19.52 -12.93
C LEU A 152 16.72 20.98 -13.17
N PRO A 153 15.76 21.92 -13.25
CA PRO A 153 16.03 23.35 -13.30
C PRO A 153 16.71 23.87 -12.01
N ASP A 154 17.69 24.76 -12.13
CA ASP A 154 18.43 25.29 -10.97
C ASP A 154 17.54 26.10 -10.01
N ASP A 155 16.56 26.84 -10.53
CA ASP A 155 15.59 27.61 -9.77
C ASP A 155 14.68 26.75 -8.88
N SER A 156 14.54 25.45 -9.22
CA SER A 156 13.78 24.50 -8.43
C SER A 156 14.54 23.92 -7.23
N ALA A 157 15.87 24.10 -7.16
CA ALA A 157 16.70 23.49 -6.11
C ALA A 157 16.39 24.04 -4.72
N ALA A 158 16.40 25.37 -4.57
CA ALA A 158 16.17 26.02 -3.27
C ALA A 158 14.81 25.66 -2.64
N PRO A 159 13.65 25.81 -3.32
CA PRO A 159 12.36 25.48 -2.72
C PRO A 159 12.21 23.98 -2.42
N MET A 160 12.79 23.11 -3.25
CA MET A 160 12.73 21.66 -3.04
C MET A 160 13.57 21.23 -1.83
N LEU A 161 14.78 21.76 -1.70
CA LEU A 161 15.63 21.49 -0.54
C LEU A 161 15.03 22.06 0.75
N ALA A 162 14.39 23.23 0.68
CA ALA A 162 13.65 23.80 1.81
C ALA A 162 12.49 22.88 2.25
N LEU A 163 11.72 22.35 1.30
CA LEU A 163 10.64 21.39 1.59
C LEU A 163 11.18 20.11 2.24
N CYS A 164 12.21 19.49 1.65
CA CYS A 164 12.84 18.29 2.20
C CYS A 164 13.37 18.54 3.62
N GLY A 165 14.05 19.67 3.83
CA GLY A 165 14.58 20.07 5.13
C GLY A 165 13.49 20.22 6.19
N ALA A 166 12.40 20.92 5.86
CA ALA A 166 11.25 21.09 6.76
C ALA A 166 10.62 19.74 7.14
N ILE A 167 10.41 18.84 6.18
CA ILE A 167 9.85 17.52 6.46
C ILE A 167 10.79 16.69 7.34
N TRP A 168 12.09 16.64 7.03
CA TRP A 168 13.04 15.85 7.79
C TRP A 168 13.23 16.33 9.23
N ARG A 169 13.19 17.65 9.48
CA ARG A 169 13.26 18.20 10.84
C ARG A 169 12.18 17.62 11.75
N HIS A 170 10.99 17.40 11.21
CA HIS A 170 9.81 16.95 11.97
C HIS A 170 9.40 15.50 11.67
N ALA A 171 10.23 14.78 10.91
CA ALA A 171 9.93 13.44 10.44
C ALA A 171 9.68 12.39 11.54
N PRO A 172 10.36 12.39 12.71
CA PRO A 172 10.09 11.37 13.73
C PRO A 172 8.63 11.37 14.21
N ALA A 173 8.08 12.55 14.51
CA ALA A 173 6.68 12.67 14.92
C ALA A 173 5.72 12.35 13.77
N LEU A 174 6.06 12.79 12.55
CA LEU A 174 5.27 12.50 11.36
C LEU A 174 5.22 11.01 11.03
N TRP A 175 6.36 10.32 11.14
CA TRP A 175 6.48 8.88 10.91
C TRP A 175 5.70 8.08 11.96
N ALA A 176 5.83 8.43 13.24
CA ALA A 176 5.07 7.79 14.32
C ALA A 176 3.55 7.94 14.11
N ALA A 177 3.09 9.10 13.63
CA ALA A 177 1.66 9.33 13.32
C ALA A 177 1.18 8.58 12.07
N ALA A 178 2.04 8.41 11.05
CA ALA A 178 1.71 7.70 9.81
C ALA A 178 1.76 6.17 9.97
N TYR A 179 2.66 5.67 10.81
CA TYR A 179 2.94 4.24 11.03
C TYR A 179 2.91 3.90 12.53
N PRO A 180 1.74 4.01 13.19
CA PRO A 180 1.64 3.69 14.60
C PRO A 180 1.91 2.19 14.81
N GLY A 181 2.80 1.86 15.75
CA GLY A 181 3.13 0.47 16.11
C GLY A 181 1.93 -0.33 16.62
N ALA A 182 0.82 0.34 16.97
CA ALA A 182 -0.48 -0.25 17.23
C ALA A 182 -1.42 0.02 16.05
N ARG A 183 -2.10 -1.04 15.57
CA ARG A 183 -3.00 -1.07 14.39
C ARG A 183 -4.20 -0.10 14.44
N GLU A 184 -4.31 0.75 15.46
CA GLU A 184 -5.45 1.63 15.73
C GLU A 184 -5.33 3.02 15.08
N GLY A 185 -4.16 3.39 14.54
CA GLY A 185 -3.96 4.73 13.98
C GLY A 185 -3.45 5.74 15.01
N GLY A 186 -2.80 6.80 14.54
CA GLY A 186 -2.47 7.94 15.39
C GLY A 186 -3.75 8.63 15.90
N SER A 187 -3.80 8.92 17.18
CA SER A 187 -4.81 9.77 17.82
C SER A 187 -4.80 11.18 17.22
N GLU A 188 -5.89 11.94 17.40
CA GLU A 188 -5.91 13.35 16.96
C GLU A 188 -4.76 14.15 17.58
N THR A 189 -4.42 13.88 18.85
CA THR A 189 -3.32 14.53 19.56
C THR A 189 -1.97 14.25 18.91
N GLU A 190 -1.68 13.00 18.54
CA GLU A 190 -0.44 12.63 17.84
C GLU A 190 -0.37 13.24 16.45
N ILE A 191 -1.48 13.21 15.69
CA ILE A 191 -1.56 13.84 14.38
C ILE A 191 -1.33 15.36 14.48
N ARG A 192 -1.91 16.01 15.49
CA ARG A 192 -1.71 17.44 15.76
C ARG A 192 -0.28 17.74 16.14
N ALA A 193 0.34 16.94 17.00
CA ALA A 193 1.75 17.08 17.37
C ALA A 193 2.68 16.95 16.16
N ALA A 194 2.36 16.05 15.22
CA ALA A 194 3.13 15.87 13.99
C ALA A 194 2.96 17.04 12.99
N LEU A 195 1.74 17.57 12.83
CA LEU A 195 1.45 18.60 11.82
C LEU A 195 1.70 20.04 12.30
N ALA A 196 1.60 20.32 13.59
CA ALA A 196 1.74 21.69 14.12
C ALA A 196 3.12 22.32 13.81
N PRO A 197 4.26 21.62 13.97
CA PRO A 197 5.57 22.18 13.60
C PRO A 197 5.67 22.49 12.10
N LEU A 198 5.10 21.63 11.25
CA LEU A 198 5.08 21.83 9.80
C LEU A 198 4.21 23.02 9.39
N ALA A 199 3.14 23.33 10.14
CA ALA A 199 2.37 24.56 9.93
C ALA A 199 3.22 25.81 10.20
N GLY A 200 4.13 25.75 11.19
CA GLY A 200 5.10 26.81 11.48
C GLY A 200 6.17 26.99 10.39
N GLU A 201 6.53 25.93 9.67
CA GLU A 201 7.41 25.96 8.50
C GLU A 201 6.72 26.54 7.25
N GLY A 202 5.38 26.55 7.25
CA GLY A 202 4.55 27.17 6.21
C GLY A 202 3.69 26.19 5.42
N ARG A 203 2.91 26.75 4.49
CA ARG A 203 1.87 26.03 3.73
C ARG A 203 2.39 24.76 3.03
N ALA A 204 3.57 24.84 2.41
CA ALA A 204 4.12 23.73 1.63
C ALA A 204 4.50 22.53 2.52
N ALA A 205 5.17 22.79 3.64
CA ALA A 205 5.56 21.76 4.61
C ALA A 205 4.33 21.09 5.24
N LEU A 206 3.30 21.87 5.60
CA LEU A 206 2.06 21.33 6.15
C LEU A 206 1.33 20.42 5.16
N LEU A 207 1.18 20.85 3.89
CA LEU A 207 0.55 20.03 2.85
C LEU A 207 1.36 18.77 2.55
N ALA A 208 2.68 18.83 2.60
CA ALA A 208 3.54 17.66 2.41
C ALA A 208 3.42 16.64 3.54
N GLY A 209 3.42 17.09 4.79
CA GLY A 209 3.16 16.22 5.94
C GLY A 209 1.78 15.59 5.88
N LEU A 210 0.76 16.39 5.53
CA LEU A 210 -0.59 15.89 5.32
C LEU A 210 -0.62 14.84 4.20
N ALA A 211 0.09 15.04 3.09
CA ALA A 211 0.13 14.07 1.99
C ALA A 211 0.70 12.71 2.45
N LEU A 212 1.69 12.69 3.34
CA LEU A 212 2.19 11.43 3.93
C LEU A 212 1.12 10.76 4.82
N LEU A 213 0.45 11.52 5.69
CA LEU A 213 -0.60 10.97 6.53
C LEU A 213 -1.80 10.48 5.70
N LEU A 214 -2.20 11.21 4.67
CA LEU A 214 -3.25 10.78 3.76
C LEU A 214 -2.88 9.49 3.02
N ARG A 215 -1.59 9.22 2.80
CA ARG A 215 -1.15 7.97 2.17
C ARG A 215 -1.31 6.77 3.12
N ASP A 216 -0.89 6.89 4.37
CA ASP A 216 -0.70 5.70 5.23
C ASP A 216 -1.57 5.66 6.49
N ALA A 217 -2.08 6.80 6.97
CA ALA A 217 -2.89 6.83 8.19
C ALA A 217 -4.19 6.03 8.03
N THR A 218 -4.63 5.40 9.11
CA THR A 218 -5.90 4.66 9.17
C THR A 218 -7.11 5.58 9.18
N ARG A 219 -6.98 6.84 9.63
CA ARG A 219 -8.09 7.81 9.74
C ARG A 219 -7.77 9.15 9.05
N PRO A 220 -7.64 9.17 7.71
CA PRO A 220 -7.19 10.34 6.97
C PRO A 220 -8.10 11.58 7.12
N GLY A 221 -9.39 11.39 7.40
CA GLY A 221 -10.33 12.49 7.66
C GLY A 221 -9.96 13.33 8.89
N VAL A 222 -9.39 12.71 9.93
CA VAL A 222 -8.92 13.41 11.15
C VAL A 222 -7.71 14.28 10.81
N ALA A 223 -6.78 13.77 9.99
CA ALA A 223 -5.61 14.54 9.57
C ALA A 223 -5.97 15.81 8.78
N VAL A 224 -7.01 15.73 7.93
CA VAL A 224 -7.54 16.92 7.24
C VAL A 224 -8.11 17.94 8.22
N CYS A 225 -8.92 17.50 9.20
CA CYS A 225 -9.50 18.40 10.20
C CYS A 225 -8.41 19.08 11.05
N VAL A 226 -7.39 18.33 11.46
CA VAL A 226 -6.24 18.89 12.16
C VAL A 226 -5.51 19.90 11.29
N ALA A 227 -5.18 19.58 10.04
CA ALA A 227 -4.49 20.50 9.13
C ALA A 227 -5.28 21.79 8.90
N GLY A 228 -6.61 21.69 8.71
CA GLY A 228 -7.51 22.83 8.61
C GLY A 228 -7.55 23.70 9.85
N SER A 229 -7.56 23.08 11.04
CA SER A 229 -7.52 23.82 12.31
C SER A 229 -6.21 24.56 12.54
N LEU A 230 -5.09 24.00 12.04
CA LEU A 230 -3.77 24.63 12.13
C LEU A 230 -3.60 25.76 11.11
N MET A 231 -4.15 25.61 9.91
CA MET A 231 -4.07 26.60 8.84
C MET A 231 -5.33 26.58 7.96
N PRO A 232 -6.35 27.42 8.26
CA PRO A 232 -7.64 27.39 7.55
C PRO A 232 -7.55 27.52 6.03
N SER A 233 -6.53 28.23 5.52
CA SER A 233 -6.31 28.38 4.08
C SER A 233 -5.93 27.08 3.35
N VAL A 234 -5.50 26.03 4.06
CA VAL A 234 -5.19 24.72 3.46
C VAL A 234 -6.42 23.82 3.33
N GLN A 235 -7.51 24.12 4.03
CA GLN A 235 -8.69 23.26 4.11
C GLN A 235 -9.22 22.82 2.73
N PRO A 236 -9.40 23.72 1.73
CA PRO A 236 -9.92 23.30 0.43
C PRO A 236 -8.99 22.29 -0.28
N THR A 237 -7.68 22.50 -0.21
CA THR A 237 -6.68 21.60 -0.79
C THR A 237 -6.62 20.28 -0.03
N ALA A 238 -6.73 20.31 1.29
CA ALA A 238 -6.73 19.12 2.14
C ALA A 238 -7.93 18.20 1.87
N GLU A 239 -9.13 18.76 1.67
CA GLU A 239 -10.33 17.99 1.29
C GLU A 239 -10.20 17.38 -0.11
N GLN A 240 -9.62 18.11 -1.07
CA GLN A 240 -9.34 17.58 -2.42
C GLN A 240 -8.36 16.40 -2.38
N GLU A 241 -7.28 16.51 -1.60
CA GLU A 241 -6.30 15.44 -1.46
C GLU A 241 -6.86 14.21 -0.72
N LEU A 242 -7.73 14.42 0.27
CA LEU A 242 -8.46 13.32 0.92
C LEU A 242 -9.35 12.58 -0.08
N ALA A 243 -10.14 13.32 -0.86
CA ALA A 243 -10.98 12.71 -1.89
C ALA A 243 -10.14 11.94 -2.91
N ALA A 244 -9.04 12.52 -3.39
CA ALA A 244 -8.13 11.87 -4.32
C ALA A 244 -7.48 10.60 -3.71
N ALA A 245 -7.09 10.64 -2.43
CA ALA A 245 -6.50 9.50 -1.73
C ALA A 245 -7.50 8.33 -1.61
N LEU A 246 -8.74 8.60 -1.21
CA LEU A 246 -9.77 7.57 -1.09
C LEU A 246 -10.20 7.00 -2.45
N THR A 247 -10.26 7.83 -3.49
CA THR A 247 -10.51 7.37 -4.86
C THR A 247 -9.39 6.46 -5.36
N ARG A 248 -8.11 6.80 -5.08
CA ARG A 248 -6.98 5.90 -5.38
C ARG A 248 -7.10 4.58 -4.63
N ASP A 249 -7.51 4.61 -3.37
CA ASP A 249 -7.73 3.40 -2.58
C ASP A 249 -8.85 2.53 -3.17
N GLY A 250 -9.96 3.14 -3.60
CA GLY A 250 -11.03 2.43 -4.33
C GLY A 250 -10.54 1.77 -5.62
N ALA A 251 -9.73 2.48 -6.40
CA ALA A 251 -9.12 1.95 -7.62
C ALA A 251 -8.17 0.76 -7.34
N LEU A 252 -7.45 0.78 -6.21
CA LEU A 252 -6.63 -0.37 -5.78
C LEU A 252 -7.47 -1.60 -5.46
N VAL A 253 -8.67 -1.42 -4.90
CA VAL A 253 -9.59 -2.55 -4.68
C VAL A 253 -10.06 -3.08 -6.03
N ALA A 254 -10.56 -2.21 -6.92
CA ALA A 254 -11.08 -2.61 -8.22
C ALA A 254 -10.02 -3.28 -9.12
N GLY A 255 -8.74 -2.89 -8.99
CA GLY A 255 -7.62 -3.45 -9.75
C GLY A 255 -6.93 -4.67 -9.12
N ALA A 256 -7.45 -5.22 -8.03
CA ALA A 256 -6.85 -6.39 -7.37
C ALA A 256 -6.94 -7.66 -8.24
N ALA A 257 -5.88 -8.47 -8.25
CA ALA A 257 -5.79 -9.64 -9.13
C ALA A 257 -6.37 -10.91 -8.51
N SER A 258 -6.59 -10.94 -7.20
CA SER A 258 -7.09 -12.11 -6.46
C SER A 258 -8.04 -11.71 -5.33
N PRO A 259 -8.92 -12.63 -4.86
CA PRO A 259 -9.82 -12.35 -3.75
C PRO A 259 -9.09 -11.92 -2.46
N GLY A 260 -7.95 -12.56 -2.14
CA GLY A 260 -7.15 -12.20 -0.95
C GLY A 260 -6.55 -10.80 -1.01
N GLU A 261 -6.10 -10.35 -2.19
CA GLU A 261 -5.63 -8.97 -2.41
C GLU A 261 -6.78 -7.97 -2.29
N MET A 262 -7.89 -8.25 -2.96
CA MET A 262 -9.07 -7.38 -2.96
C MET A 262 -9.64 -7.23 -1.54
N ALA A 263 -9.73 -8.33 -0.78
CA ALA A 263 -10.16 -8.31 0.62
C ALA A 263 -9.26 -7.40 1.48
N SER A 264 -7.95 -7.50 1.31
CA SER A 264 -6.98 -6.71 2.08
C SER A 264 -7.09 -5.21 1.75
N ALA A 265 -7.23 -4.88 0.46
CA ALA A 265 -7.43 -3.51 0.00
C ALA A 265 -8.77 -2.93 0.47
N ALA A 266 -9.86 -3.70 0.35
CA ALA A 266 -11.19 -3.32 0.78
C ALA A 266 -11.26 -3.06 2.29
N GLN A 267 -10.66 -3.94 3.11
CA GLN A 267 -10.57 -3.72 4.56
C GLN A 267 -9.80 -2.44 4.92
N ARG A 268 -8.72 -2.14 4.21
CA ARG A 268 -7.98 -0.89 4.39
C ARG A 268 -8.83 0.33 4.02
N LEU A 269 -9.55 0.28 2.91
CA LEU A 269 -10.46 1.37 2.50
C LEU A 269 -11.59 1.56 3.52
N VAL A 270 -12.22 0.48 3.98
CA VAL A 270 -13.28 0.56 5.00
C VAL A 270 -12.78 1.24 6.27
N ARG A 271 -11.62 0.83 6.80
CA ARG A 271 -10.99 1.49 7.94
C ARG A 271 -10.72 2.97 7.67
N ARG A 272 -10.22 3.32 6.48
CA ARG A 272 -9.93 4.71 6.10
C ARG A 272 -11.16 5.60 5.91
N MET A 273 -12.33 4.99 5.71
CA MET A 273 -13.60 5.71 5.74
C MET A 273 -14.14 5.90 7.16
N GLU A 274 -13.59 5.20 8.17
CA GLU A 274 -13.96 5.41 9.57
C GLU A 274 -13.47 6.80 10.02
N GLY A 275 -14.39 7.58 10.60
CA GLY A 275 -14.09 8.94 11.04
C GLY A 275 -14.04 10.00 9.94
N LEU A 276 -14.52 9.71 8.71
CA LEU A 276 -14.72 10.77 7.71
C LEU A 276 -15.69 11.86 8.20
N GLU A 277 -16.69 11.46 8.98
CA GLU A 277 -17.70 12.35 9.56
C GLU A 277 -17.18 13.13 10.78
N ALA A 278 -15.96 12.85 11.27
CA ALA A 278 -15.31 13.54 12.38
C ALA A 278 -14.81 14.93 11.94
N THR A 279 -15.74 15.79 11.55
CA THR A 279 -15.53 17.19 11.17
C THR A 279 -16.69 18.03 11.68
N ASP A 280 -16.39 19.22 12.20
CA ASP A 280 -17.42 20.16 12.67
C ASP A 280 -18.05 20.94 11.51
N ASN A 281 -17.43 20.94 10.32
CA ASN A 281 -17.94 21.63 9.14
C ASN A 281 -19.06 20.81 8.45
N PRO A 282 -20.33 21.29 8.43
CA PRO A 282 -21.44 20.53 7.87
C PRO A 282 -21.29 20.25 6.36
N MET A 283 -20.82 21.23 5.60
CA MET A 283 -20.63 21.08 4.14
C MET A 283 -19.55 20.04 3.82
N ALA A 284 -18.43 20.05 4.55
CA ALA A 284 -17.39 19.04 4.41
C ALA A 284 -17.91 17.65 4.82
N ARG A 285 -18.71 17.57 5.89
CA ARG A 285 -19.35 16.32 6.34
C ARG A 285 -20.23 15.72 5.25
N ASP A 286 -21.08 16.53 4.62
CA ASP A 286 -21.97 16.09 3.54
C ASP A 286 -21.20 15.64 2.30
N GLN A 287 -20.15 16.38 1.89
CA GLN A 287 -19.27 15.99 0.79
C GLN A 287 -18.57 14.66 1.05
N ARG A 288 -18.00 14.48 2.25
CA ARG A 288 -17.33 13.23 2.65
C ARG A 288 -18.31 12.07 2.74
N ARG A 289 -19.53 12.30 3.21
CA ARG A 289 -20.60 11.30 3.23
C ARG A 289 -20.98 10.85 1.82
N GLN A 290 -21.14 11.80 0.89
CA GLN A 290 -21.45 11.49 -0.51
C GLN A 290 -20.31 10.71 -1.18
N LEU A 291 -19.06 11.10 -0.94
CA LEU A 291 -17.88 10.35 -1.41
C LEU A 291 -17.88 8.91 -0.86
N ALA A 292 -18.10 8.73 0.44
CA ALA A 292 -18.14 7.42 1.08
C ALA A 292 -19.26 6.53 0.51
N LEU A 293 -20.44 7.09 0.23
CA LEU A 293 -21.54 6.37 -0.41
C LEU A 293 -21.18 5.91 -1.82
N THR A 294 -20.58 6.78 -2.63
CA THR A 294 -20.12 6.43 -3.97
C THR A 294 -19.07 5.32 -3.93
N LEU A 295 -18.04 5.46 -3.09
CA LEU A 295 -16.99 4.45 -2.94
C LEU A 295 -17.54 3.10 -2.44
N ARG A 296 -18.43 3.10 -1.45
CA ARG A 296 -19.07 1.86 -0.98
C ARG A 296 -19.77 1.14 -2.11
N ARG A 297 -20.63 1.84 -2.87
CA ARG A 297 -21.36 1.25 -3.99
C ARG A 297 -20.44 0.70 -5.08
N GLU A 298 -19.49 1.50 -5.56
CA GLU A 298 -18.60 1.09 -6.66
C GLU A 298 -17.67 -0.06 -6.26
N VAL A 299 -17.04 0.06 -5.09
CA VAL A 299 -16.10 -0.95 -4.60
C VAL A 299 -16.83 -2.20 -4.13
N GLY A 300 -18.02 -2.07 -3.53
CA GLY A 300 -18.89 -3.20 -3.16
C GLY A 300 -19.30 -4.01 -4.38
N ALA A 301 -19.70 -3.34 -5.47
CA ALA A 301 -19.99 -4.01 -6.75
C ALA A 301 -18.76 -4.72 -7.32
N ALA A 302 -17.58 -4.09 -7.29
CA ALA A 302 -16.33 -4.72 -7.73
C ALA A 302 -15.96 -5.96 -6.88
N CYS A 303 -16.14 -5.87 -5.55
CA CYS A 303 -15.95 -7.00 -4.63
C CYS A 303 -16.86 -8.17 -4.99
N TYR A 304 -18.14 -7.90 -5.20
CA TYR A 304 -19.11 -8.93 -5.55
C TYR A 304 -18.77 -9.58 -6.90
N THR A 305 -18.48 -8.79 -7.93
CA THR A 305 -18.12 -9.32 -9.26
C THR A 305 -16.91 -10.24 -9.21
N LEU A 306 -15.86 -9.87 -8.47
CA LEU A 306 -14.69 -10.75 -8.31
C LEU A 306 -15.03 -12.01 -7.50
N TYR A 307 -15.80 -11.87 -6.42
CA TYR A 307 -16.23 -12.99 -5.58
C TYR A 307 -17.02 -14.02 -6.38
N ASP A 308 -18.06 -13.58 -7.10
CA ASP A 308 -18.95 -14.43 -7.88
C ASP A 308 -18.16 -15.23 -8.94
N ARG A 309 -17.30 -14.52 -9.68
CA ARG A 309 -16.40 -15.14 -10.66
C ARG A 309 -15.43 -16.14 -10.02
N ALA A 310 -14.72 -15.74 -8.97
CA ALA A 310 -13.71 -16.59 -8.32
C ALA A 310 -14.33 -17.81 -7.61
N LEU A 311 -15.57 -17.69 -7.17
CA LEU A 311 -16.33 -18.79 -6.58
C LEU A 311 -16.77 -19.79 -7.65
N ALA A 312 -17.35 -19.31 -8.75
CA ALA A 312 -17.88 -20.15 -9.83
C ALA A 312 -16.76 -20.78 -10.69
N GLU A 313 -15.87 -19.94 -11.24
CA GLU A 313 -14.80 -20.36 -12.16
C GLU A 313 -13.58 -20.92 -11.43
N GLY A 314 -13.42 -20.59 -10.14
CA GLY A 314 -12.36 -21.10 -9.30
C GLY A 314 -12.82 -22.25 -8.44
N LEU A 315 -13.40 -21.94 -7.28
CA LEU A 315 -13.61 -22.92 -6.21
C LEU A 315 -14.55 -24.06 -6.64
N LEU A 316 -15.71 -23.73 -7.21
CA LEU A 316 -16.71 -24.73 -7.60
C LEU A 316 -16.27 -25.57 -8.80
N ALA A 317 -15.66 -24.94 -9.81
CA ALA A 317 -15.13 -25.65 -10.97
C ALA A 317 -14.03 -26.65 -10.56
N GLU A 318 -13.07 -26.23 -9.74
CA GLU A 318 -12.00 -27.09 -9.25
C GLU A 318 -12.50 -28.19 -8.31
N ALA A 319 -13.41 -27.86 -7.38
CA ALA A 319 -13.99 -28.87 -6.49
C ALA A 319 -14.76 -29.94 -7.27
N THR A 320 -15.52 -29.54 -8.30
CA THR A 320 -16.23 -30.48 -9.17
C THR A 320 -15.27 -31.36 -9.96
N ARG A 321 -14.20 -30.78 -10.52
CA ARG A 321 -13.17 -31.49 -11.27
C ARG A 321 -12.43 -32.51 -10.41
N ILE A 322 -12.05 -32.13 -9.19
CA ILE A 322 -11.38 -33.02 -8.23
C ILE A 322 -12.34 -34.12 -7.76
N ALA A 323 -13.59 -33.78 -7.44
CA ALA A 323 -14.59 -34.77 -7.06
C ALA A 323 -14.85 -35.82 -8.15
N ALA A 324 -14.79 -35.47 -9.43
CA ALA A 324 -14.95 -36.45 -10.51
C ALA A 324 -13.72 -37.35 -10.75
N GLY A 325 -12.58 -37.04 -10.13
CA GLY A 325 -11.29 -37.69 -10.34
C GLY A 325 -10.90 -38.74 -9.30
N PRO A 326 -9.62 -39.17 -9.29
CA PRO A 326 -9.08 -39.99 -8.21
C PRO A 326 -9.10 -39.24 -6.87
N PRO A 327 -8.87 -39.94 -5.73
CA PRO A 327 -8.74 -39.32 -4.42
C PRO A 327 -7.85 -38.08 -4.44
N ALA A 328 -8.36 -36.98 -3.88
CA ALA A 328 -7.69 -35.69 -3.85
C ALA A 328 -6.38 -35.80 -3.09
N THR A 329 -5.36 -35.10 -3.59
CA THR A 329 -4.10 -34.96 -2.85
C THR A 329 -4.23 -33.88 -1.78
N ASP A 330 -3.40 -33.97 -0.73
CA ASP A 330 -3.33 -32.94 0.32
C ASP A 330 -3.10 -31.53 -0.26
N GLU A 331 -2.32 -31.42 -1.34
CA GLU A 331 -2.07 -30.16 -2.03
C GLU A 331 -3.33 -29.60 -2.69
N GLN A 332 -4.15 -30.45 -3.32
CA GLN A 332 -5.42 -30.06 -3.93
C GLN A 332 -6.43 -29.60 -2.87
N VAL A 333 -6.53 -30.32 -1.74
CA VAL A 333 -7.38 -29.93 -0.61
C VAL A 333 -6.91 -28.60 -0.04
N ALA A 334 -5.61 -28.44 0.23
CA ALA A 334 -5.04 -27.20 0.75
C ALA A 334 -5.25 -26.00 -0.21
N MET A 335 -5.23 -26.22 -1.52
CA MET A 335 -5.57 -25.22 -2.53
C MET A 335 -7.02 -24.77 -2.40
N LEU A 336 -7.99 -25.71 -2.39
CA LEU A 336 -9.41 -25.40 -2.25
C LEU A 336 -9.71 -24.65 -0.95
N GLU A 337 -9.12 -25.10 0.16
CA GLU A 337 -9.29 -24.42 1.44
C GLU A 337 -8.73 -22.98 1.41
N ARG A 338 -7.59 -22.75 0.76
CA ARG A 338 -7.02 -21.40 0.60
C ARG A 338 -7.97 -20.50 -0.18
N MET A 339 -8.53 -21.00 -1.27
CA MET A 339 -9.53 -20.28 -2.07
C MET A 339 -10.77 -19.95 -1.25
N ALA A 340 -11.30 -20.91 -0.48
CA ALA A 340 -12.45 -20.71 0.39
C ALA A 340 -12.17 -19.63 1.47
N ARG A 341 -11.00 -19.66 2.11
CA ARG A 341 -10.60 -18.63 3.09
C ARG A 341 -10.48 -17.24 2.47
N ASP A 342 -9.87 -17.12 1.29
CA ASP A 342 -9.75 -15.83 0.60
C ASP A 342 -11.09 -15.29 0.12
N LEU A 343 -11.99 -16.15 -0.36
CA LEU A 343 -13.37 -15.80 -0.71
C LEU A 343 -14.15 -15.32 0.52
N ARG A 344 -14.03 -16.01 1.66
CA ARG A 344 -14.65 -15.57 2.92
C ARG A 344 -14.14 -14.21 3.38
N ARG A 345 -12.82 -13.97 3.28
CA ARG A 345 -12.22 -12.66 3.61
C ARG A 345 -12.76 -11.55 2.70
N LEU A 346 -12.95 -11.84 1.41
CA LEU A 346 -13.52 -10.89 0.44
C LEU A 346 -14.98 -10.60 0.74
N GLU A 347 -15.79 -11.63 1.01
CA GLU A 347 -17.20 -11.49 1.40
C GLU A 347 -17.36 -10.59 2.63
N VAL A 348 -16.60 -10.86 3.71
CA VAL A 348 -16.63 -10.04 4.94
C VAL A 348 -16.26 -8.58 4.66
N ALA A 349 -15.27 -8.34 3.81
CA ALA A 349 -14.88 -6.98 3.42
C ALA A 349 -15.94 -6.30 2.53
N GLY A 350 -16.51 -7.03 1.57
CA GLY A 350 -17.53 -6.55 0.63
C GLY A 350 -18.87 -6.23 1.30
N ARG A 351 -19.28 -6.98 2.32
CA ARG A 351 -20.49 -6.69 3.11
C ARG A 351 -20.43 -5.32 3.77
N ARG A 352 -19.27 -4.92 4.33
CA ARG A 352 -19.04 -3.59 4.90
C ARG A 352 -19.10 -2.45 3.87
N LEU A 353 -19.18 -2.78 2.58
CA LEU A 353 -19.31 -1.87 1.45
C LEU A 353 -20.72 -1.92 0.81
N ALA A 354 -21.74 -2.35 1.55
CA ALA A 354 -23.16 -2.32 1.15
C ALA A 354 -23.56 -3.29 0.02
N ALA A 355 -22.96 -4.48 -0.02
CA ALA A 355 -23.29 -5.55 -0.98
C ALA A 355 -23.91 -6.82 -0.35
N GLU A 356 -24.47 -6.73 0.86
CA GLU A 356 -24.90 -7.87 1.71
C GLU A 356 -25.82 -8.88 1.02
N ALA A 357 -26.95 -8.42 0.47
CA ALA A 357 -27.97 -9.32 -0.08
C ALA A 357 -27.50 -10.11 -1.33
N ALA A 358 -26.48 -9.61 -2.04
CA ALA A 358 -25.92 -10.30 -3.20
C ALA A 358 -25.09 -11.51 -2.76
N PHE A 359 -24.25 -11.35 -1.74
CA PHE A 359 -23.44 -12.43 -1.18
C PHE A 359 -24.30 -13.57 -0.60
N ASP A 360 -25.39 -13.25 0.10
CA ASP A 360 -26.27 -14.26 0.72
C ASP A 360 -26.83 -15.25 -0.30
N ARG A 361 -27.33 -14.75 -1.44
CA ARG A 361 -27.90 -15.59 -2.50
C ARG A 361 -26.84 -16.50 -3.12
N THR A 362 -25.68 -15.93 -3.48
CA THR A 362 -24.60 -16.69 -4.11
C THR A 362 -24.01 -17.74 -3.16
N LEU A 363 -23.91 -17.44 -1.86
CA LEU A 363 -23.44 -18.38 -0.86
C LEU A 363 -24.41 -19.56 -0.69
N ALA A 364 -25.72 -19.30 -0.63
CA ALA A 364 -26.73 -20.35 -0.54
C ALA A 364 -26.70 -21.30 -1.76
N ASP A 365 -26.63 -20.75 -2.98
CA ASP A 365 -26.48 -21.54 -4.21
C ASP A 365 -25.23 -22.41 -4.20
N THR A 366 -24.10 -21.82 -3.77
CA THR A 366 -22.81 -22.50 -3.68
C THR A 366 -22.85 -23.68 -2.72
N ILE A 367 -23.45 -23.52 -1.54
CA ILE A 367 -23.62 -24.62 -0.59
C ILE A 367 -24.46 -25.72 -1.26
N GLY A 368 -25.56 -25.37 -1.90
CA GLY A 368 -26.40 -26.31 -2.65
C GLY A 368 -25.65 -27.09 -3.73
N ARG A 369 -24.60 -26.51 -4.32
CA ARG A 369 -23.74 -27.15 -5.33
C ARG A 369 -22.59 -27.98 -4.74
N LEU A 370 -22.11 -27.65 -3.54
CA LEU A 370 -21.09 -28.42 -2.83
C LEU A 370 -21.66 -29.67 -2.16
N LEU A 371 -22.89 -29.60 -1.63
CA LEU A 371 -23.54 -30.71 -0.91
C LEU A 371 -23.56 -32.03 -1.73
N PRO A 372 -23.93 -32.05 -3.04
CA PRO A 372 -23.90 -33.28 -3.83
C PRO A 372 -22.51 -33.91 -3.97
N LEU A 373 -21.43 -33.12 -3.89
CA LEU A 373 -20.07 -33.64 -3.98
C LEU A 373 -19.72 -34.50 -2.77
N ALA A 374 -20.24 -34.17 -1.59
CA ALA A 374 -20.04 -34.93 -0.35
C ALA A 374 -20.69 -36.33 -0.38
N ALA A 375 -21.73 -36.50 -1.21
CA ALA A 375 -22.41 -37.78 -1.40
C ALA A 375 -21.76 -38.65 -2.49
N SER A 376 -20.86 -38.08 -3.29
CA SER A 376 -20.17 -38.81 -4.35
C SER A 376 -19.06 -39.71 -3.77
N ARG A 377 -18.83 -40.89 -4.33
CA ARG A 377 -17.63 -41.73 -4.03
C ARG A 377 -16.39 -41.24 -4.80
N GLY A 378 -16.33 -39.93 -5.01
CA GLY A 378 -15.39 -39.26 -5.88
C GLY A 378 -14.05 -38.97 -5.21
N GLY A 379 -13.29 -38.07 -5.84
CA GLY A 379 -11.98 -37.67 -5.35
C GLY A 379 -12.01 -36.87 -4.04
N LEU A 380 -13.10 -36.14 -3.76
CA LEU A 380 -13.24 -35.37 -2.51
C LEU A 380 -13.97 -36.18 -1.45
N ALA A 381 -13.38 -36.28 -0.26
CA ALA A 381 -14.00 -36.88 0.89
C ALA A 381 -15.07 -35.95 1.50
N ARG A 382 -16.08 -36.54 2.13
CA ARG A 382 -17.15 -35.81 2.83
C ARG A 382 -16.64 -34.78 3.84
N VAL A 383 -15.58 -35.14 4.59
CA VAL A 383 -14.94 -34.25 5.58
C VAL A 383 -14.31 -33.02 4.90
N GLU A 384 -13.74 -33.18 3.71
CA GLU A 384 -13.13 -32.08 2.95
C GLU A 384 -14.21 -31.11 2.47
N VAL A 385 -15.32 -31.63 1.95
CA VAL A 385 -16.47 -30.80 1.55
C VAL A 385 -17.08 -30.07 2.75
N ALA A 386 -17.23 -30.74 3.90
CA ALA A 386 -17.70 -30.12 5.14
C ALA A 386 -16.81 -28.96 5.56
N ARG A 387 -15.48 -29.12 5.46
CA ARG A 387 -14.52 -28.07 5.78
C ARG A 387 -14.59 -26.88 4.82
N LEU A 388 -14.81 -27.11 3.52
CA LEU A 388 -15.04 -26.01 2.57
C LEU A 388 -16.31 -25.22 2.91
N VAL A 389 -17.40 -25.91 3.26
CA VAL A 389 -18.65 -25.27 3.70
C VAL A 389 -18.42 -24.50 5.00
N GLU A 390 -17.66 -25.04 5.95
CA GLU A 390 -17.32 -24.35 7.20
C GLU A 390 -16.57 -23.03 6.93
N MET A 391 -15.59 -23.03 6.03
CA MET A 391 -14.83 -21.82 5.71
C MET A 391 -15.68 -20.74 5.06
N LEU A 392 -16.62 -21.12 4.19
CA LEU A 392 -17.48 -20.18 3.46
C LEU A 392 -18.65 -19.67 4.31
N ALA A 393 -19.33 -20.56 5.03
CA ALA A 393 -20.63 -20.31 5.66
C ALA A 393 -20.65 -20.50 7.18
N GLY A 394 -19.54 -20.98 7.75
CA GLY A 394 -19.40 -21.23 9.19
C GLY A 394 -19.79 -22.65 9.62
N PRO A 395 -19.54 -22.99 10.89
CA PRO A 395 -19.66 -24.36 11.40
C PRO A 395 -21.10 -24.91 11.37
N GLN A 396 -22.10 -24.05 11.55
CA GLN A 396 -23.51 -24.46 11.53
C GLN A 396 -23.96 -24.99 10.16
N ALA A 397 -23.43 -24.42 9.07
CA ALA A 397 -23.72 -24.90 7.72
C ALA A 397 -23.00 -26.22 7.39
N ALA A 398 -21.87 -26.49 8.05
CA ALA A 398 -21.06 -27.69 7.82
C ALA A 398 -21.52 -28.90 8.65
N LEU A 399 -22.11 -28.67 9.84
CA LEU A 399 -22.49 -29.72 10.78
C LEU A 399 -23.33 -30.86 10.17
N PRO A 400 -24.35 -30.60 9.32
CA PRO A 400 -25.14 -31.68 8.70
C PRO A 400 -24.33 -32.63 7.82
N LEU A 401 -23.19 -32.17 7.29
CA LEU A 401 -22.27 -33.00 6.51
C LEU A 401 -21.39 -33.91 7.37
N LEU A 402 -21.31 -33.72 8.69
CA LEU A 402 -20.49 -34.54 9.58
C LEU A 402 -21.32 -35.55 10.38
N GLU A 403 -22.62 -35.31 10.53
CA GLU A 403 -23.53 -36.11 11.36
C GLU A 403 -24.26 -37.25 10.63
N GLY A 404 -24.30 -37.21 9.29
CA GLY A 404 -24.79 -38.33 8.48
C GLY A 404 -23.65 -39.13 7.89
#